data_AF-A0A6L3V6H4-F1
#
_entry.id   AF-A0A6L3V6H4-F1
#
_cell.length_a   1.000
_cell.length_b   1.000
_cell.length_c   1.000
_cell.angle_alpha   90.00
_cell.angle_beta   90.00
_cell.angle_gamma   90.00
#
_symmetry.space_group_name_H-M   'P 1'
#
loop_
_entity.id
_entity.type
_entity.pdbx_description
1 polymer ?
#
loop_
_entity_poly.entity_id
_entity_poly.type
_entity_poly.pdbx_seq_one_letter_code
_entity_poly.pdbx_strand_id
1 'polypeptide(L)'
;MNDNTDKSIVGYTLFKPTGVRHEFPFVDLVKQQVIGTVLYKEKIYMTVVIDLKADTIQVQGDIAELRDLTISRDSYIDMFKGQAKFFIDNNISNPKKYYDELINNQST
;
A
#
# COMPACT_ATOMS: atom_id res chain seq x y z
N MET A 1 -47.88 -3.71 -33.98
CA MET A 1 -46.96 -2.96 -33.10
C MET A 1 -45.63 -3.68 -33.17
N ASN A 2 -44.61 -3.04 -33.77
CA ASN A 2 -43.27 -3.62 -33.89
C ASN A 2 -42.57 -3.50 -32.55
N ASP A 3 -42.18 -4.64 -31.99
CA ASP A 3 -41.36 -4.75 -30.78
C ASP A 3 -39.91 -4.43 -31.17
N ASN A 4 -39.56 -3.15 -31.15
CA ASN A 4 -38.16 -2.72 -31.21
C ASN A 4 -37.56 -2.93 -29.82
N THR A 5 -37.04 -4.13 -29.57
CA THR A 5 -36.30 -4.44 -28.35
C THR A 5 -34.96 -3.70 -28.40
N ASP A 6 -34.95 -2.48 -27.89
CA ASP A 6 -33.76 -1.63 -27.72
C ASP A 6 -32.78 -2.36 -26.77
N LYS A 7 -31.74 -2.96 -27.37
CA LYS A 7 -30.74 -3.76 -26.66
C LYS A 7 -29.88 -2.81 -25.83
N SER A 8 -30.21 -2.65 -24.55
CA SER A 8 -29.39 -1.88 -23.61
C SER A 8 -27.96 -2.44 -23.60
N ILE A 9 -26.98 -1.62 -24.02
CA ILE A 9 -25.56 -1.99 -24.03
C ILE A 9 -25.06 -1.83 -22.59
N VAL A 10 -25.26 -2.86 -21.79
CA VAL A 10 -24.74 -2.90 -20.41
C VAL A 10 -23.25 -3.25 -20.48
N GLY A 11 -22.39 -2.23 -20.37
CA GLY A 11 -20.94 -2.43 -20.22
C GLY A 11 -20.59 -2.76 -18.77
N TYR A 12 -19.67 -3.70 -18.56
CA TYR A 12 -19.13 -4.00 -17.24
C TYR A 12 -17.65 -3.64 -17.18
N THR A 13 -17.20 -3.16 -16.01
CA THR A 13 -15.79 -2.87 -15.74
C THR A 13 -15.21 -3.99 -14.90
N LEU A 14 -14.10 -4.59 -15.35
CA LEU A 14 -13.37 -5.60 -14.59
C LEU A 14 -12.18 -4.97 -13.88
N PHE A 15 -12.18 -4.99 -12.56
CA PHE A 15 -11.02 -4.60 -11.75
C PHE A 15 -10.08 -5.79 -11.60
N LYS A 16 -8.86 -5.66 -12.12
CA LYS A 16 -7.81 -6.67 -11.98
C LYS A 16 -6.71 -6.15 -11.06
N PRO A 17 -6.31 -6.88 -10.01
CA PRO A 17 -5.23 -6.46 -9.15
C PRO A 17 -3.93 -6.40 -9.94
N THR A 18 -3.14 -5.35 -9.74
CA THR A 18 -1.83 -5.18 -10.39
C THR A 18 -0.81 -6.21 -9.90
N GLY A 19 -1.05 -6.79 -8.71
CA GLY A 19 -0.14 -7.74 -8.06
C GLY A 19 1.01 -7.08 -7.29
N VAL A 20 1.02 -5.74 -7.25
CA VAL A 20 1.93 -4.97 -6.40
C VAL A 20 1.44 -5.05 -4.96
N ARG A 21 2.36 -5.34 -4.03
CA ARG A 21 2.09 -5.45 -2.60
C ARG A 21 2.94 -4.46 -1.83
N HIS A 22 2.42 -4.03 -0.69
CA HIS A 22 3.09 -3.12 0.23
C HIS A 22 3.18 -3.81 1.58
N GLU A 23 4.38 -3.88 2.12
CA GLU A 23 4.62 -4.50 3.42
C GLU A 23 5.38 -3.55 4.32
N PHE A 24 5.18 -3.72 5.63
CA PHE A 24 5.85 -2.96 6.67
C PHE A 24 6.61 -3.93 7.58
N PRO A 25 7.76 -4.46 7.12
CA PRO A 25 8.48 -5.50 7.85
C PRO A 25 9.00 -5.05 9.21
N PHE A 26 9.17 -3.74 9.44
CA PHE A 26 9.73 -3.24 10.68
C PHE A 26 9.14 -1.88 11.09
N VAL A 27 8.73 -1.80 12.35
CA VAL A 27 8.28 -0.57 13.01
C VAL A 27 8.93 -0.49 14.39
N ASP A 28 9.79 0.51 14.58
CA ASP A 28 10.42 0.84 15.86
C ASP A 28 9.70 2.03 16.48
N LEU A 29 8.92 1.76 17.54
CA LEU A 29 8.19 2.79 18.27
C LEU A 29 9.10 3.71 19.10
N VAL A 30 10.27 3.22 19.53
CA VAL A 30 11.22 3.98 20.37
C VAL A 30 11.99 4.99 19.53
N LYS A 31 12.46 4.55 18.37
CA LYS A 31 13.15 5.41 17.40
C LYS A 31 12.19 6.17 16.48
N GLN A 32 10.90 5.80 16.49
CA GLN A 32 9.88 6.30 15.57
C GLN A 32 10.30 6.09 14.10
N GLN A 33 10.81 4.90 13.82
CA GLN A 33 11.32 4.51 12.52
C GLN A 33 10.47 3.41 11.93
N VAL A 34 10.14 3.53 10.64
CA VAL A 34 9.32 2.56 9.90
C VAL A 34 10.01 2.20 8.60
N ILE A 35 10.03 0.91 8.29
CA ILE A 35 10.51 0.40 7.01
C ILE A 35 9.30 -0.13 6.23
N GLY A 36 9.06 0.47 5.07
CA GLY A 36 8.09 0.03 4.09
C GLY A 36 8.75 -0.54 2.85
N THR A 37 8.19 -1.60 2.28
CA THR A 37 8.70 -2.26 1.07
C THR A 37 7.62 -2.40 0.02
N VAL A 38 7.97 -2.15 -1.24
CA VAL A 38 7.12 -2.39 -2.41
C VAL A 38 7.58 -3.67 -3.08
N LEU A 39 6.70 -4.67 -3.11
CA LEU A 39 6.95 -5.98 -3.68
C LEU A 39 6.11 -6.21 -4.94
N TYR A 40 6.71 -6.82 -5.95
CA TYR A 40 6.01 -7.29 -7.13
C TYR A 40 6.61 -8.61 -7.59
N LYS A 41 5.77 -9.63 -7.83
CA LYS A 41 6.22 -11.00 -8.16
C LYS A 41 7.33 -11.49 -7.22
N GLU A 42 7.14 -11.29 -5.91
CA GLU A 42 8.07 -11.72 -4.85
C GLU A 42 9.46 -11.04 -4.87
N LYS A 43 9.63 -9.99 -5.67
CA LYS A 43 10.84 -9.16 -5.67
C LYS A 43 10.56 -7.80 -5.03
N ILE A 44 11.50 -7.32 -4.23
CA ILE A 44 11.47 -5.98 -3.65
C ILE A 44 12.02 -5.00 -4.68
N TYR A 45 11.22 -4.03 -5.10
CA TYR A 45 11.63 -2.99 -6.05
C TYR A 45 12.05 -1.71 -5.34
N MET A 46 11.38 -1.39 -4.24
CA MET A 46 11.62 -0.18 -3.48
C MET A 46 11.47 -0.43 -1.99
N THR A 47 12.41 0.11 -1.22
CA THR A 47 12.40 0.13 0.24
C THR A 47 12.44 1.56 0.70
N VAL A 48 11.54 1.94 1.59
CA VAL A 48 11.40 3.28 2.13
C VAL A 48 11.60 3.20 3.63
N VAL A 49 12.66 3.82 4.12
CA VAL A 49 12.96 3.96 5.55
C VAL A 49 12.56 5.36 5.96
N ILE A 50 11.59 5.47 6.86
CA ILE A 50 11.07 6.73 7.36
C ILE A 50 11.48 6.85 8.82
N ASP A 51 12.21 7.90 9.12
CA ASP A 51 12.55 8.28 10.48
C ASP A 51 11.77 9.55 10.83
N LEU A 52 10.71 9.40 11.61
CA LEU A 52 9.84 10.51 11.99
C LEU A 52 10.49 11.43 13.01
N LYS A 53 11.46 10.92 13.78
CA LYS A 53 12.17 11.71 14.79
C LYS A 53 13.16 12.68 14.16
N ALA A 54 13.87 12.23 13.13
CA ALA A 54 14.78 13.05 12.34
C ALA A 54 14.09 13.77 11.16
N ASP A 55 12.80 13.50 10.92
CA ASP A 55 12.05 13.89 9.71
C ASP A 55 12.83 13.59 8.41
N THR A 56 13.47 12.41 8.36
CA THR A 56 14.25 11.97 7.20
C THR A 56 13.59 10.77 6.54
N ILE A 57 13.71 10.72 5.21
CA ILE A 57 13.21 9.62 4.40
C ILE A 57 14.36 9.14 3.53
N GLN A 58 14.68 7.86 3.64
CA GLN A 58 15.66 7.20 2.79
C GLN A 58 14.94 6.22 1.89
N VAL A 59 15.16 6.34 0.59
CA VAL A 59 14.57 5.45 -0.40
C VAL A 59 15.68 4.68 -1.09
N GLN A 60 15.56 3.37 -1.08
CA GLN A 60 16.45 2.46 -1.78
C GLN A 60 15.66 1.72 -2.87
N GLY A 61 16.30 1.52 -4.03
CA GLY A 61 15.65 0.94 -5.19
C GLY A 61 14.81 1.94 -5.98
N ASP A 62 14.06 1.43 -6.95
CA ASP A 62 13.26 2.23 -7.87
C ASP A 62 12.09 1.41 -8.44
N ILE A 63 10.99 2.10 -8.73
CA ILE A 63 9.75 1.51 -9.25
C ILE A 63 9.55 1.74 -10.76
N ALA A 64 10.51 2.35 -11.47
CA ALA A 64 10.36 2.63 -12.90
C ALA A 64 10.10 1.36 -13.73
N GLU A 65 10.60 0.20 -13.28
CA GLU A 65 10.34 -1.09 -13.93
C GLU A 65 8.85 -1.51 -13.89
N LEU A 66 8.08 -0.98 -12.93
CA LEU A 66 6.67 -1.30 -12.74
C LEU A 66 5.74 -0.41 -13.60
N ARG A 67 6.24 0.73 -14.12
CA ARG A 67 5.53 1.65 -15.03
C ARG A 67 4.07 1.88 -14.62
N ASP A 68 3.12 1.56 -15.50
CA ASP A 68 1.67 1.76 -15.35
C ASP A 68 1.03 0.84 -14.29
N LEU A 69 1.77 -0.12 -13.73
CA LEU A 69 1.26 -0.99 -12.66
C LEU A 69 1.29 -0.29 -11.29
N THR A 70 1.91 0.89 -11.22
CA THR A 70 2.20 1.60 -9.97
C THR A 70 1.92 3.09 -10.06
N ILE A 71 1.68 3.68 -8.89
CA ILE A 71 1.70 5.13 -8.72
C ILE A 71 3.14 5.67 -8.75
N SER A 72 3.28 7.00 -8.83
CA SER A 72 4.56 7.68 -8.80
C SER A 72 5.35 7.41 -7.51
N ARG A 73 6.68 7.52 -7.60
CA ARG A 73 7.60 7.33 -6.47
C ARG A 73 7.27 8.26 -5.31
N ASP A 74 7.03 9.54 -5.58
CA ASP A 74 6.65 10.53 -4.56
C ASP A 74 5.33 10.14 -3.87
N SER A 75 4.35 9.66 -4.62
CA SER A 75 3.08 9.19 -4.06
C SER A 75 3.27 7.97 -3.14
N TYR A 76 4.21 7.07 -3.43
CA TYR A 76 4.58 6.02 -2.49
C TYR A 76 5.21 6.58 -1.21
N ILE A 77 6.14 7.52 -1.34
CA ILE A 77 6.80 8.13 -0.19
C ILE A 77 5.77 8.80 0.72
N ASP A 78 4.82 9.56 0.16
CA ASP A 78 3.71 10.16 0.91
C ASP A 78 2.82 9.11 1.59
N MET A 79 2.45 8.05 0.85
CA MET A 79 1.67 6.94 1.41
C MET A 79 2.39 6.29 2.60
N PHE A 80 3.67 5.97 2.44
CA PHE A 80 4.47 5.36 3.49
C PHE A 80 4.65 6.32 4.69
N LYS A 81 4.83 7.63 4.46
CA LYS A 81 4.91 8.64 5.53
C LYS A 81 3.62 8.70 6.34
N GLY A 82 2.46 8.72 5.66
CA GLY A 82 1.16 8.70 6.32
C GLY A 82 0.94 7.44 7.16
N GLN A 83 1.28 6.27 6.62
CA GLN A 83 1.18 5.00 7.34
C GLN A 83 2.14 4.92 8.52
N ALA A 84 3.38 5.38 8.35
CA ALA A 84 4.37 5.43 9.43
C ALA A 84 3.85 6.28 10.60
N LYS A 85 3.30 7.46 10.32
CA LYS A 85 2.70 8.32 11.34
C LYS A 85 1.54 7.62 12.04
N PHE A 86 0.65 6.97 11.28
CA PHE A 86 -0.45 6.20 11.84
C PHE A 86 0.03 5.10 12.81
N PHE A 87 1.06 4.34 12.45
CA PHE A 87 1.59 3.29 13.31
C PHE A 87 2.20 3.83 14.60
N ILE A 88 2.98 4.91 14.53
CA ILE A 88 3.57 5.53 15.73
C ILE A 88 2.48 6.13 16.62
N ASP A 89 1.53 6.90 16.06
CA ASP A 89 0.46 7.56 16.82
C ASP A 89 -0.45 6.54 17.53
N ASN A 90 -0.67 5.37 16.93
CA ASN A 90 -1.47 4.28 17.50
C ASN A 90 -0.66 3.23 18.27
N ASN A 91 0.65 3.43 18.48
CA ASN A 91 1.55 2.48 19.13
C ASN A 91 1.54 1.06 18.51
N ILE A 92 1.41 0.98 17.18
CA ILE A 92 1.38 -0.27 16.42
C ILE A 92 2.80 -0.66 16.04
N SER A 93 3.39 -1.61 16.77
CA SER A 93 4.72 -2.16 16.45
C SER A 93 4.70 -3.28 15.40
N ASN A 94 3.53 -3.88 15.16
CA ASN A 94 3.35 -4.95 14.19
C ASN A 94 2.12 -4.69 13.31
N PRO A 95 2.31 -3.99 12.17
CA PRO A 95 1.22 -3.67 11.25
C PRO A 95 0.48 -4.91 10.74
N LYS A 96 1.19 -6.00 10.47
CA LYS A 96 0.58 -7.24 9.96
C LYS A 96 -0.44 -7.80 10.94
N LYS A 97 -0.03 -7.94 12.21
CA LYS A 97 -0.92 -8.42 13.28
C LYS A 97 -2.15 -7.52 13.43
N TYR A 98 -1.96 -6.20 13.40
CA TYR A 98 -3.04 -5.23 13.52
C TYR A 98 -4.10 -5.42 12.41
N TYR A 99 -3.68 -5.57 11.16
CA TYR A 99 -4.62 -5.80 10.06
C TYR A 99 -5.28 -7.18 10.11
N ASP A 100 -4.56 -8.23 10.51
CA ASP A 100 -5.15 -9.56 10.73
C ASP A 100 -6.26 -9.51 11.79
N GLU A 101 -6.05 -8.80 12.91
CA GLU A 101 -7.07 -8.64 13.97
C GLU A 101 -8.29 -7.84 13.47
N LEU A 102 -8.09 -6.80 12.66
CA LEU A 102 -9.19 -6.04 12.07
C LEU A 102 -10.08 -6.89 11.15
N ILE A 103 -9.47 -7.70 10.28
CA ILE A 103 -10.21 -8.57 9.35
C ILE A 103 -11.02 -9.61 10.11
N ASN A 104 -10.44 -10.20 11.15
CA ASN A 104 -11.12 -11.19 11.99
C ASN A 104 -12.29 -10.57 12.78
N ASN A 105 -12.14 -9.34 13.27
CA ASN A 105 -13.17 -8.66 14.05
C ASN A 105 -14.35 -8.12 13.21
N GLN A 106 -14.18 -7.94 11.89
CA GLN A 106 -15.29 -7.56 10.99
C GLN A 106 -16.15 -8.74 10.52
N SER A 107 -15.75 -9.97 10.85
CA SER A 107 -16.44 -11.20 10.44
C SER A 107 -17.43 -11.73 11.49
N THR A 108 -17.80 -10.91 12.50
CA THR A 108 -18.74 -11.27 13.58
C THR A 108 -20.02 -10.46 13.52
#